data_AF-A0A498EN85-F1
#
_entry.id   AF-A0A498EN85-F1
#
_cell.length_a   1.000
_cell.length_b   1.000
_cell.length_c   1.000
_cell.angle_alpha   90.00
_cell.angle_beta   90.00
_cell.angle_gamma   90.00
#
_symmetry.space_group_name_H-M   'P 1'
#
loop_
_entity.id
_entity.type
_entity.pdbx_description
1 polymer ?
#
loop_
_entity_poly.entity_id
_entity_poly.type
_entity_poly.pdbx_seq_one_letter_code
_entity_poly.pdbx_strand_id
1 'polypeptide(L)'
;RWSNQPDFTLNLTLFDRPEGHDDMTRVMGDFTSLVLVPCRHADGGWLDEVCQVQRDMWGALDHRSLSAVEVLRELARLHQAPELVMPVVFTSALGISAEPEQGIFSQPVYGLSQTSQVWLDHQLTELAGGVSLVWDAVEALFPAGMLDAMFTA
;
A
#
# COMPACT_ATOMS: atom_id res chain seq x y z
N ARG A 1 6.00 15.28 -6.04
CA ARG A 1 7.36 15.53 -6.58
C ARG A 1 7.58 14.91 -7.95
N TRP A 2 7.32 13.61 -8.15
CA TRP A 2 7.53 12.92 -9.45
C TRP A 2 6.25 12.62 -10.24
N SER A 3 5.07 12.86 -9.66
CA SER A 3 3.80 12.85 -10.39
C SER A 3 3.59 14.16 -11.14
N ASN A 4 2.98 14.11 -12.32
CA ASN A 4 2.56 15.30 -13.08
C ASN A 4 1.28 15.93 -12.53
N GLN A 5 0.56 15.24 -11.65
CA GLN A 5 -0.59 15.74 -10.91
C GLN A 5 -0.24 15.86 -9.42
N PRO A 6 -0.56 16.99 -8.78
CA PRO A 6 -0.30 17.19 -7.35
C PRO A 6 -1.22 16.31 -6.49
N ASP A 7 -2.46 16.13 -6.94
CA ASP A 7 -3.46 15.29 -6.30
C ASP A 7 -3.48 13.91 -6.97
N PHE A 8 -3.47 12.85 -6.17
CA PHE A 8 -3.52 11.48 -6.65
C PHE A 8 -4.19 10.58 -5.60
N THR A 9 -4.38 9.31 -5.94
CA THR A 9 -4.95 8.31 -5.03
C THR A 9 -3.97 7.15 -4.91
N LEU A 10 -3.72 6.73 -3.67
CA LEU A 10 -2.95 5.53 -3.38
C LEU A 10 -3.89 4.37 -3.08
N ASN A 11 -3.44 3.17 -3.41
CA ASN A 11 -4.09 1.95 -2.96
C ASN A 11 -3.37 1.44 -1.71
N LEU A 12 -4.05 1.44 -0.58
CA LEU A 12 -3.54 1.01 0.71
C LEU A 12 -3.91 -0.45 0.96
N THR A 13 -2.90 -1.31 1.14
CA THR A 13 -3.09 -2.71 1.52
C THR A 13 -3.22 -2.85 3.03
N LEU A 14 -4.27 -3.56 3.44
CA LEU A 14 -4.57 -3.91 4.82
C LEU A 14 -4.63 -5.44 4.95
N PHE A 15 -4.51 -5.92 6.19
CA PHE A 15 -4.53 -7.33 6.53
C PHE A 15 -5.62 -7.58 7.58
N ASP A 16 -6.87 -7.36 7.17
CA ASP A 16 -8.00 -7.34 8.08
C ASP A 16 -8.52 -8.76 8.34
N ARG A 17 -8.27 -9.25 9.56
CA ARG A 17 -8.84 -10.50 10.03
C ARG A 17 -10.27 -10.26 10.54
N PRO A 18 -11.30 -11.00 10.07
CA PRO A 18 -12.66 -10.85 10.55
C PRO A 18 -12.77 -11.14 12.06
N GLU A 19 -13.49 -10.30 12.77
CA GLU A 19 -13.86 -10.58 14.16
C GLU A 19 -14.94 -11.69 14.21
N GLY A 20 -14.97 -12.47 15.28
CA GLY A 20 -16.03 -13.47 15.51
C GLY A 20 -15.56 -14.91 15.74
N HIS A 21 -14.26 -15.18 15.80
CA HIS A 21 -13.73 -16.46 16.25
C HIS A 21 -12.39 -16.29 16.99
N ASP A 22 -12.27 -16.91 18.17
CA ASP A 22 -11.11 -16.79 19.06
C ASP A 22 -9.78 -17.26 18.43
N ASP A 23 -9.84 -18.10 17.41
CA ASP A 23 -8.68 -18.67 16.72
C ASP A 23 -8.35 -17.93 15.43
N MET A 24 -9.05 -16.84 15.07
CA MET A 24 -8.86 -16.16 13.79
C MET A 24 -7.41 -15.69 13.59
N THR A 25 -6.71 -15.31 14.66
CA THR A 25 -5.28 -14.93 14.63
C THR A 25 -4.34 -16.09 14.30
N ARG A 26 -4.81 -17.34 14.43
CA ARG A 26 -4.05 -18.58 14.22
C ARG A 26 -4.33 -19.22 12.87
N VAL A 27 -5.34 -18.73 12.15
CA VAL A 27 -5.71 -19.24 10.83
C VAL A 27 -4.72 -18.72 9.78
N MET A 28 -4.23 -19.63 8.94
CA MET A 28 -3.50 -19.27 7.73
C MET A 28 -4.49 -19.03 6.60
N GLY A 29 -4.38 -17.89 5.94
CA GLY A 29 -5.27 -17.49 4.86
C GLY A 29 -4.90 -16.12 4.31
N ASP A 30 -5.50 -15.78 3.16
CA ASP A 30 -5.42 -14.44 2.60
C ASP A 30 -6.49 -13.56 3.23
N PHE A 31 -6.03 -12.54 3.96
CA PHE A 31 -6.87 -11.53 4.62
C PHE A 31 -6.61 -10.14 4.04
N THR A 32 -6.08 -10.09 2.81
CA THR A 32 -5.74 -8.85 2.14
C THR A 32 -7.01 -8.09 1.78
N SER A 33 -7.15 -6.87 2.31
CA SER A 33 -8.14 -5.89 1.87
C SER A 33 -7.41 -4.66 1.32
N LEU A 34 -8.10 -3.92 0.46
CA LEU A 34 -7.54 -2.76 -0.25
C LEU A 34 -8.47 -1.57 -0.04
N VAL A 35 -7.89 -0.41 0.25
CA VAL A 35 -8.62 0.84 0.47
C VAL A 35 -7.98 1.96 -0.36
N LEU A 36 -8.81 2.81 -0.98
CA LEU A 36 -8.33 3.96 -1.74
C LEU A 36 -8.15 5.17 -0.81
N VAL A 37 -6.94 5.71 -0.76
CA VAL A 37 -6.61 6.88 0.06
C VAL A 37 -6.30 8.06 -0.85
N PRO A 38 -7.11 9.14 -0.81
CA PRO A 38 -6.79 10.34 -1.57
C PRO A 38 -5.61 11.07 -0.93
N CYS A 39 -4.63 11.42 -1.76
CA CYS A 39 -3.51 12.29 -1.40
C CYS A 39 -3.71 13.62 -2.12
N ARG A 40 -4.10 14.65 -1.36
CA ARG A 40 -4.36 16.00 -1.88
C ARG A 40 -3.28 16.95 -1.39
N HIS A 41 -2.83 17.82 -2.27
CA HIS A 41 -1.96 18.92 -1.89
C HIS A 41 -2.75 19.91 -1.01
N ALA A 42 -2.10 20.44 0.03
CA ALA A 42 -2.72 21.42 0.92
C ALA A 42 -1.87 22.69 0.99
N ASP A 43 -2.52 23.85 0.89
CA ASP A 43 -1.86 25.17 0.93
C ASP A 43 -1.21 25.49 2.29
N GLY A 44 -1.58 24.77 3.35
CA GLY A 44 -1.10 24.95 4.73
C GLY A 44 0.30 24.39 5.03
N GLY A 45 0.93 23.76 4.04
CA GLY A 45 2.26 23.16 4.18
C GLY A 45 2.24 21.73 4.74
N TRP A 46 3.43 21.18 4.99
CA TRP A 46 3.63 19.73 5.20
C TRP A 46 2.82 19.13 6.35
N LEU A 47 2.74 19.81 7.50
CA LEU A 47 2.01 19.26 8.66
C LEU A 47 0.51 19.16 8.38
N ASP A 48 -0.05 20.14 7.68
CA ASP A 48 -1.46 20.16 7.32
C ASP A 48 -1.77 19.07 6.28
N GLU A 49 -0.85 18.85 5.32
CA GLU A 49 -0.93 17.73 4.37
C GLU A 49 -0.96 16.37 5.10
N VAL A 50 -0.03 16.13 6.02
CA VAL A 50 0.02 14.89 6.80
C VAL A 50 -1.27 14.70 7.61
N CYS A 51 -1.73 15.74 8.29
CA CYS A 51 -2.98 15.67 9.07
C CYS A 51 -4.21 15.46 8.19
N GLN A 52 -4.22 15.98 6.96
CA GLN A 52 -5.29 15.77 5.99
C GLN A 52 -5.29 14.33 5.48
N VAL A 53 -4.13 13.82 5.04
CA VAL A 53 -3.98 12.44 4.57
C VAL A 53 -4.35 11.43 5.66
N GLN A 54 -3.93 11.65 6.91
CA GLN A 54 -4.30 10.80 8.04
C GLN A 54 -5.82 10.76 8.25
N ARG A 55 -6.48 11.93 8.21
CA ARG A 55 -7.95 12.01 8.37
C ARG A 55 -8.68 11.31 7.23
N ASP A 56 -8.25 11.54 5.99
CA ASP A 56 -8.86 10.91 4.82
C ASP A 56 -8.64 9.40 4.81
N MET A 57 -7.45 8.94 5.25
CA MET A 57 -7.15 7.53 5.43
C MET A 57 -8.06 6.89 6.49
N TRP A 58 -8.24 7.52 7.66
CA TRP A 58 -9.16 7.02 8.68
C TRP A 58 -10.61 6.96 8.18
N GLY A 59 -11.08 7.99 7.48
CA GLY A 59 -12.40 7.96 6.86
C GLY A 59 -12.55 6.82 5.84
N ALA A 60 -11.49 6.52 5.08
CA ALA A 60 -11.51 5.39 4.16
C ALA A 60 -11.51 4.03 4.89
N LEU A 61 -10.79 3.92 6.01
CA LEU A 61 -10.78 2.74 6.88
C LEU A 61 -12.13 2.46 7.53
N ASP A 62 -12.90 3.49 7.90
CA ASP A 62 -14.27 3.34 8.40
C ASP A 62 -15.19 2.63 7.39
N HIS A 63 -14.82 2.63 6.10
CA HIS A 63 -15.54 2.00 5.01
C HIS A 63 -14.81 0.79 4.38
N ARG A 64 -13.81 0.22 5.09
CA ARG A 64 -12.95 -0.88 4.60
C ARG A 64 -13.67 -2.19 4.25
N SER A 65 -14.97 -2.32 4.55
CA SER A 65 -15.79 -3.47 4.16
C SER A 65 -16.07 -3.51 2.65
N LEU A 66 -15.92 -2.39 1.94
CA LEU A 66 -15.96 -2.33 0.48
C LEU A 66 -14.53 -2.35 -0.07
N SER A 67 -14.22 -3.36 -0.88
CA SER A 67 -12.87 -3.49 -1.45
C SER A 67 -12.61 -2.38 -2.47
N ALA A 68 -11.39 -1.83 -2.49
CA ALA A 68 -10.95 -0.92 -3.55
C ALA A 68 -11.15 -1.51 -4.95
N VAL A 69 -11.08 -2.84 -5.12
CA VAL A 69 -11.35 -3.49 -6.40
C VAL A 69 -12.80 -3.29 -6.85
N GLU A 70 -13.75 -3.37 -5.92
CA GLU A 70 -15.17 -3.14 -6.20
C GLU A 70 -15.42 -1.66 -6.52
N VAL A 71 -14.80 -0.75 -5.75
CA VAL A 71 -14.86 0.69 -5.98
C VAL A 71 -14.30 1.04 -7.36
N LEU A 72 -13.12 0.56 -7.70
CA LEU A 72 -12.49 0.82 -8.99
C LEU A 72 -13.29 0.22 -10.15
N ARG A 73 -13.86 -0.97 -9.99
CA ARG A 73 -14.74 -1.58 -11.00
C ARG A 73 -15.98 -0.73 -11.25
N GLU A 74 -16.61 -0.22 -10.20
CA GLU A 74 -17.80 0.61 -10.32
C GLU A 74 -17.47 2.00 -10.91
N LEU A 75 -16.35 2.61 -10.50
CA LEU A 75 -15.85 3.84 -11.11
C LEU A 75 -15.54 3.65 -12.61
N ALA A 76 -14.83 2.57 -12.98
CA ALA A 76 -14.54 2.23 -14.36
C ALA A 76 -15.83 2.11 -15.19
N ARG A 77 -16.87 1.47 -14.63
CA ARG A 77 -18.19 1.33 -15.26
C ARG A 77 -18.89 2.67 -15.44
N LEU A 78 -18.90 3.52 -14.41
CA LEU A 78 -19.54 4.85 -14.44
C LEU A 78 -18.86 5.81 -15.42
N HIS A 79 -17.54 5.75 -15.50
CA HIS A 79 -16.72 6.63 -16.34
C HIS A 79 -16.41 6.07 -17.73
N GLN A 80 -16.86 4.84 -18.05
CA GLN A 80 -16.53 4.12 -19.29
C GLN A 80 -15.01 4.01 -19.53
N ALA A 81 -14.25 3.83 -18.44
CA ALA A 81 -12.78 3.79 -18.42
C ALA A 81 -12.31 2.41 -17.91
N PRO A 82 -12.31 1.36 -18.77
CA PRO A 82 -11.96 0.00 -18.34
C PRO A 82 -10.52 -0.17 -17.87
N GLU A 83 -9.63 0.75 -18.27
CA GLU A 83 -8.23 0.83 -17.84
C GLU A 83 -8.02 1.59 -16.52
N LEU A 84 -9.08 2.05 -15.86
CA LEU A 84 -8.97 2.78 -14.58
C LEU A 84 -8.38 1.87 -13.50
N VAL A 85 -7.14 2.17 -13.12
CA VAL A 85 -6.40 1.50 -12.05
C VAL A 85 -5.75 2.53 -11.15
N MET A 86 -5.44 2.12 -9.91
CA MET A 86 -4.60 2.87 -8.99
C MET A 86 -3.30 2.08 -8.81
N PRO A 87 -2.28 2.31 -9.67
CA PRO A 87 -1.18 1.38 -9.85
C PRO A 87 -0.06 1.52 -8.83
N VAL A 88 -0.14 2.53 -7.95
CA VAL A 88 0.81 2.71 -6.85
C VAL A 88 0.17 2.21 -5.57
N VAL A 89 0.74 1.15 -5.02
CA VAL A 89 0.27 0.48 -3.81
C VAL A 89 1.20 0.82 -2.66
N PHE A 90 0.61 1.06 -1.49
CA PHE A 90 1.29 1.15 -0.23
C PHE A 90 0.85 -0.01 0.66
N THR A 91 1.76 -0.92 0.96
CA THR A 91 1.50 -2.13 1.74
C THR A 91 2.16 -2.01 3.11
N SER A 92 1.36 -1.77 4.15
CA SER A 92 1.87 -1.66 5.51
C SER A 92 1.60 -2.92 6.32
N ALA A 93 2.66 -3.66 6.62
CA ALA A 93 2.64 -4.81 7.54
C ALA A 93 3.17 -4.46 8.95
N LEU A 94 3.28 -3.17 9.28
CA LEU A 94 3.61 -2.73 10.63
C LEU A 94 2.60 -3.26 11.65
N GLY A 95 3.10 -3.72 12.81
CA GLY A 95 2.26 -4.33 13.85
C GLY A 95 1.69 -5.73 13.54
N ILE A 96 2.02 -6.33 12.39
CA ILE A 96 1.55 -7.66 11.97
C ILE A 96 2.67 -8.70 12.02
N SER A 97 3.90 -8.26 11.82
CA SER A 97 5.08 -9.12 11.83
C SER A 97 5.24 -9.84 13.17
N ALA A 98 5.43 -11.17 13.09
CA ALA A 98 5.93 -11.94 14.21
C ALA A 98 7.37 -11.52 14.54
N GLU A 99 7.77 -11.71 15.80
CA GLU A 99 9.17 -11.58 16.22
C GLU A 99 10.09 -12.32 15.22
N PRO A 100 11.24 -11.75 14.84
CA PRO A 100 12.14 -12.38 13.89
C PRO A 100 12.47 -13.80 14.33
N GLU A 101 12.23 -14.79 13.46
CA GLU A 101 12.61 -16.17 13.77
C GLU A 101 14.13 -16.25 13.98
N GLN A 102 14.54 -16.69 15.16
CA GLN A 102 15.94 -16.95 15.45
C GLN A 102 16.32 -18.31 14.84
N GLY A 103 17.31 -18.33 13.96
CA GLY A 103 17.75 -19.57 13.32
C GLY A 103 18.58 -19.37 12.07
N ILE A 104 18.94 -20.49 11.43
CA ILE A 104 19.78 -20.51 10.22
C ILE A 104 19.09 -19.91 8.98
N PHE A 105 17.78 -19.68 9.03
CA PHE A 105 16.98 -19.08 7.96
C PHE A 105 16.53 -17.64 8.29
N SER A 106 17.12 -17.02 9.31
CA SER A 106 16.73 -15.69 9.79
C SER A 106 17.17 -14.53 8.89
N GLN A 107 18.10 -14.76 7.96
CA GLN A 107 18.62 -13.74 7.08
C GLN A 107 18.04 -13.85 5.67
N PRO A 108 17.16 -12.92 5.26
CA PRO A 108 16.70 -12.85 3.87
C PRO A 108 17.87 -12.42 2.98
N VAL A 109 18.13 -13.16 1.90
CA VAL A 109 19.17 -12.85 0.91
C VAL A 109 18.59 -12.09 -0.29
N TYR A 110 17.37 -12.44 -0.68
CA TYR A 110 16.66 -11.87 -1.81
C TYR A 110 15.16 -12.08 -1.63
N GLY A 111 14.35 -11.14 -2.09
CA GLY A 111 12.90 -11.23 -2.12
C GLY A 111 12.37 -10.38 -3.28
N LEU A 112 11.32 -10.88 -3.92
CA LEU A 112 10.56 -10.18 -4.95
C LEU A 112 9.11 -10.64 -4.81
N SER A 113 8.20 -9.67 -4.70
CA SER A 113 6.77 -9.95 -4.80
C SER A 113 6.21 -9.38 -6.11
N GLN A 114 5.11 -9.98 -6.58
CA GLN A 114 4.47 -9.58 -7.83
C GLN A 114 2.97 -9.43 -7.60
N THR A 115 2.50 -8.19 -7.66
CA THR A 115 1.09 -7.86 -7.49
C THR A 115 0.49 -7.48 -8.84
N SER A 116 -0.60 -8.13 -9.22
CA SER A 116 -1.25 -7.86 -10.52
C SER A 116 -1.83 -6.45 -10.55
N GLN A 117 -1.73 -5.78 -11.70
CA GLN A 117 -2.24 -4.41 -11.93
C GLN A 117 -1.54 -3.33 -11.08
N VAL A 118 -0.37 -3.64 -10.52
CA VAL A 118 0.46 -2.71 -9.75
C VAL A 118 1.73 -2.40 -10.53
N TRP A 119 2.11 -1.13 -10.58
CA TRP A 119 3.36 -0.67 -11.21
C TRP A 119 4.47 -0.52 -10.17
N LEU A 120 4.10 -0.06 -8.98
CA LEU A 120 4.99 0.14 -7.84
C LEU A 120 4.25 -0.26 -6.56
N ASP A 121 4.77 -1.26 -5.86
CA ASP A 121 4.32 -1.66 -4.53
C ASP A 121 5.37 -1.23 -3.50
N HIS A 122 5.00 -0.30 -2.64
CA HIS A 122 5.84 0.15 -1.54
C HIS A 122 5.44 -0.59 -0.26
N GLN A 123 6.31 -1.50 0.18
CA GLN A 123 6.08 -2.35 1.33
C GLN A 123 6.84 -1.85 2.56
N LEU A 124 6.15 -1.81 3.69
CA LEU A 124 6.70 -1.50 5.02
C LEU A 124 6.55 -2.71 5.94
N THR A 125 7.65 -3.13 6.55
CA THR A 125 7.68 -4.19 7.58
C THR A 125 8.56 -3.79 8.75
N GLU A 126 8.30 -4.32 9.94
CA GLU A 126 9.22 -4.21 11.07
C GLU A 126 10.31 -5.28 10.94
N LEU A 127 11.57 -4.87 11.08
CA LEU A 127 12.71 -5.79 11.02
C LEU A 127 13.80 -5.34 11.99
N ALA A 128 14.19 -6.25 12.90
CA ALA A 128 15.27 -6.05 13.86
C ALA A 128 15.21 -4.73 14.65
N GLY A 129 14.00 -4.31 15.06
CA GLY A 129 13.77 -3.07 15.81
C GLY A 129 13.79 -1.79 14.95
N GLY A 130 13.89 -1.91 13.64
CA GLY A 130 13.72 -0.83 12.67
C GLY A 130 12.57 -1.09 11.72
N VAL A 131 12.49 -0.26 10.68
CA VAL A 131 11.53 -0.41 9.58
C VAL A 131 12.30 -0.74 8.30
N SER A 132 11.87 -1.79 7.61
CA SER A 132 12.34 -2.14 6.28
C SER A 132 11.40 -1.53 5.25
N LEU A 133 11.99 -0.85 4.26
CA LEU A 133 11.28 -0.25 3.13
C LEU A 133 11.69 -1.02 1.87
N VAL A 134 10.73 -1.68 1.23
CA VAL A 134 10.97 -2.45 0.00
C VAL A 134 10.07 -1.92 -1.10
N TRP A 135 10.64 -1.74 -2.29
CA TRP A 135 9.91 -1.35 -3.50
C TRP A 135 9.98 -2.50 -4.49
N ASP A 136 8.82 -3.08 -4.80
CA ASP A 136 8.67 -4.01 -5.92
C ASP A 136 8.03 -3.24 -7.08
N ALA A 137 8.76 -3.12 -8.19
CA ALA A 137 8.36 -2.28 -9.31
C ALA A 137 8.51 -2.99 -10.66
N VAL A 138 7.62 -2.66 -11.59
CA VAL A 138 7.79 -3.02 -13.00
C VAL A 138 8.70 -1.98 -13.65
N GLU A 139 10.02 -2.18 -13.54
CA GLU A 139 11.04 -1.20 -13.97
C GLU A 139 10.82 -0.65 -15.39
N ALA A 140 10.39 -1.49 -16.32
CA ALA A 140 10.17 -1.12 -17.72
C ALA A 140 9.06 -0.06 -17.93
N LEU A 141 8.21 0.19 -16.93
CA LEU A 141 7.20 1.25 -16.97
C LEU A 141 7.74 2.63 -16.59
N PHE A 142 8.96 2.70 -16.06
CA PHE A 142 9.59 3.93 -15.61
C PHE A 142 10.80 4.29 -16.49
N PRO A 143 11.10 5.58 -16.66
CA PRO A 143 12.36 6.02 -17.23
C PRO A 143 13.56 5.43 -16.47
N ALA A 144 14.62 5.09 -17.19
CA ALA A 144 15.84 4.53 -16.61
C ALA A 144 16.39 5.44 -15.49
N GLY A 145 16.67 4.86 -14.32
CA GLY A 145 17.20 5.55 -13.14
C GLY A 145 16.19 6.39 -12.35
N MET A 146 14.92 6.49 -12.79
CA MET A 146 13.91 7.30 -12.09
C MET A 146 13.55 6.69 -10.72
N LEU A 147 13.40 5.37 -10.64
CA LEU A 147 13.05 4.68 -9.38
C LEU A 147 14.14 4.88 -8.32
N ASP A 148 15.41 4.69 -8.68
CA ASP A 148 16.55 4.93 -7.77
C ASP A 148 16.59 6.39 -7.27
N ALA A 149 16.34 7.34 -8.18
CA ALA A 149 16.30 8.75 -7.84
C ALA A 149 15.10 9.10 -6.93
N MET A 150 13.97 8.43 -7.10
CA MET A 150 12.80 8.59 -6.22
C MET A 150 13.05 8.01 -4.83
N PHE A 151 13.67 6.83 -4.76
CA PHE A 151 13.90 6.11 -3.50
C PHE A 151 14.91 6.83 -2.58
N THR A 152 15.81 7.64 -3.15
CA THR A 152 16.93 8.27 -2.43
C THR A 152 16.73 9.77 -2.12
N ALA A 153 15.60 10.36 -2.51
CA ALA A 153 15.37 11.82 -2.50
C ALA A 153 14.41 12.32 -1.42
#